data_AF-G9AB71-F1
#
_entry.id   AF-G9AB71-F1
#
_cell.length_a   1.000
_cell.length_b   1.000
_cell.length_c   1.000
_cell.angle_alpha   90.00
_cell.angle_beta   90.00
_cell.angle_gamma   90.00
#
_symmetry.space_group_name_H-M   'P 1'
#
loop_
_entity.id
_entity.type
_entity.pdbx_description
1 polymer ?
#
loop_
_entity_poly.entity_id
_entity_poly.type
_entity_poly.pdbx_seq_one_letter_code
_entity_poly.pdbx_strand_id
1 'polypeptide(L)'
;MKILRANDYRHMPWKNGGGETVEIAVSPDRAPLSDFDWRVSMATVANDGLFSSFPGIDRTLSILEGAGMTLLIEGRPPRLLTTADAPLSFPADVTTSAKLANGPITDLNVMTRRQSLRHRVRKLHVDHSQPITSHARELILFCHRGSVTLSTEGVSATLHALDTAVLQPVAVTLSADIASEVFLIEISSA
;
A
#
# COMPACT_ATOMS: atom_id res chain seq x y z
N MET A 1 -1.13 18.99 -1.96
CA MET A 1 -0.70 17.87 -1.09
C MET A 1 -1.73 17.67 0.01
N LYS A 2 -2.23 16.44 0.21
CA LYS A 2 -3.11 16.05 1.30
C LYS A 2 -2.38 15.10 2.23
N ILE A 3 -2.40 15.36 3.54
CA ILE A 3 -1.80 14.48 4.55
C ILE A 3 -2.92 13.72 5.27
N LEU A 4 -2.76 12.41 5.40
CA LEU A 4 -3.68 11.50 6.08
C LEU A 4 -2.94 10.92 7.28
N ARG A 5 -3.39 11.27 8.49
CA ARG A 5 -2.74 10.81 9.72
C ARG A 5 -3.19 9.40 10.07
N ALA A 6 -2.27 8.59 10.58
CA ALA A 6 -2.53 7.20 10.93
C ALA A 6 -3.74 7.03 11.87
N ASN A 7 -3.87 7.94 12.85
CA ASN A 7 -4.97 7.91 13.83
C ASN A 7 -6.34 8.21 13.23
N ASP A 8 -6.41 8.75 12.00
CA ASP A 8 -7.65 9.12 11.33
C ASP A 8 -8.10 8.04 10.32
N TYR A 9 -7.37 6.93 10.20
CA TYR A 9 -7.72 5.86 9.27
C TYR A 9 -9.00 5.14 9.66
N ARG A 10 -9.69 4.58 8.67
CA ARG A 10 -10.93 3.84 8.90
C ARG A 10 -10.61 2.38 9.22
N HIS A 11 -10.85 2.01 10.47
CA HIS A 11 -10.68 0.65 10.99
C HIS A 11 -11.92 -0.21 10.75
N MET A 12 -11.74 -1.38 10.14
CA MET A 12 -12.81 -2.31 9.79
C MET A 12 -12.42 -3.74 10.22
N PRO A 13 -12.74 -4.12 11.47
CA PRO A 13 -12.56 -5.50 11.94
C PRO A 13 -13.32 -6.50 11.06
N TRP A 14 -12.73 -7.65 10.79
CA TRP A 14 -13.40 -8.68 9.99
C TRP A 14 -14.45 -9.39 10.83
N LYS A 15 -15.60 -9.71 10.20
CA LYS A 15 -16.74 -10.37 10.88
C LYS A 15 -16.38 -11.72 11.52
N ASN A 16 -15.37 -12.41 10.99
CA ASN A 16 -14.90 -13.70 11.50
C ASN A 16 -13.83 -13.58 12.60
N GLY A 17 -13.42 -12.37 12.99
CA GLY A 17 -12.35 -12.13 13.95
C GLY A 17 -10.95 -12.52 13.46
N GLY A 18 -10.80 -12.90 12.18
CA GLY A 18 -9.54 -13.39 11.60
C GLY A 18 -8.55 -12.29 11.21
N GLY A 19 -8.88 -11.03 11.51
CA GLY A 19 -8.10 -9.88 11.09
C GLY A 19 -8.85 -8.56 11.15
N GLU A 20 -8.19 -7.53 10.64
CA GLU A 20 -8.71 -6.18 10.49
C GLU A 20 -8.23 -5.61 9.17
N THR A 21 -9.03 -4.73 8.56
CA THR A 21 -8.57 -3.86 7.49
C THR A 21 -8.58 -2.41 7.94
N VAL A 22 -7.44 -1.74 7.78
CA VAL A 22 -7.29 -0.31 8.01
C VAL A 22 -7.26 0.37 6.65
N GLU A 23 -8.31 1.08 6.30
CA GLU A 23 -8.34 1.84 5.06
C GLU A 23 -7.60 3.18 5.23
N ILE A 24 -6.56 3.34 4.41
CA ILE A 24 -5.72 4.54 4.37
C ILE A 24 -6.36 5.58 3.45
N ALA A 25 -6.64 5.19 2.22
CA ALA A 25 -7.18 6.07 1.20
C ALA A 25 -7.96 5.29 0.13
N VAL A 26 -8.99 5.92 -0.41
CA VAL A 26 -9.80 5.38 -1.50
C VAL A 26 -10.21 6.50 -2.45
N SER A 27 -10.32 6.21 -3.73
CA SER A 27 -10.84 7.12 -4.74
C SER A 27 -11.98 6.46 -5.53
N PRO A 28 -13.09 7.18 -5.79
CA PRO A 28 -13.43 8.48 -5.20
C PRO A 28 -13.56 8.39 -3.67
N ASP A 29 -13.53 9.54 -2.98
CA ASP A 29 -13.57 9.57 -1.52
C ASP A 29 -14.81 8.83 -0.99
N ARG A 30 -14.61 7.96 0.01
CA ARG A 30 -15.65 7.08 0.58
C ARG A 30 -16.29 6.08 -0.39
N ALA A 31 -15.67 5.79 -1.54
CA ALA A 31 -16.17 4.76 -2.45
C ALA A 31 -16.31 3.40 -1.72
N PRO A 32 -17.38 2.64 -2.01
CA PRO A 32 -17.53 1.30 -1.45
C PRO A 32 -16.50 0.34 -2.06
N LEU A 33 -16.24 -0.79 -1.37
CA LEU A 33 -15.35 -1.84 -1.88
C LEU A 33 -15.76 -2.40 -3.26
N SER A 34 -17.04 -2.26 -3.63
CA SER A 34 -17.57 -2.69 -4.93
C SER A 34 -17.29 -1.72 -6.07
N ASP A 35 -16.92 -0.46 -5.78
CA ASP A 35 -16.88 0.58 -6.80
C ASP A 35 -15.84 1.69 -6.55
N PHE A 36 -14.61 1.29 -6.21
CA PHE A 36 -13.48 2.21 -6.18
C PHE A 36 -12.73 2.23 -7.51
N ASP A 37 -12.10 3.35 -7.83
CA ASP A 37 -11.10 3.46 -8.89
C ASP A 37 -9.76 2.91 -8.40
N TRP A 38 -9.35 3.34 -7.20
CA TRP A 38 -8.19 2.80 -6.52
C TRP A 38 -8.37 2.82 -4.99
N ARG A 39 -7.64 1.94 -4.31
CA ARG A 39 -7.69 1.80 -2.86
C ARG A 39 -6.32 1.43 -2.30
N VAL A 40 -5.95 2.07 -1.19
CA VAL A 40 -4.77 1.76 -0.38
C VAL A 40 -5.24 1.42 1.03
N SER A 41 -4.82 0.26 1.53
CA SER A 41 -5.19 -0.20 2.87
C SER A 41 -4.10 -1.07 3.48
N MET A 42 -4.08 -1.16 4.80
CA MET A 42 -3.39 -2.22 5.50
C MET A 42 -4.35 -3.33 5.91
N ALA A 43 -3.85 -4.56 6.02
CA ALA A 43 -4.62 -5.67 6.58
C ALA A 43 -3.78 -6.49 7.57
N THR A 44 -4.37 -6.78 8.72
CA THR A 44 -3.84 -7.79 9.65
C THR A 44 -4.42 -9.14 9.25
N VAL A 45 -3.56 -10.09 8.89
CA VAL A 45 -3.95 -11.46 8.55
C VAL A 45 -3.53 -12.38 9.68
N ALA A 46 -4.49 -12.87 10.47
CA ALA A 46 -4.20 -13.70 11.64
C ALA A 46 -4.32 -15.21 11.38
N ASN A 47 -4.95 -15.60 10.27
CA ASN A 47 -5.15 -17.00 9.89
C ASN A 47 -4.91 -17.21 8.41
N ASP A 48 -4.50 -18.43 8.05
CA ASP A 48 -4.51 -18.90 6.67
C ASP A 48 -5.90 -18.73 6.05
N GLY A 49 -5.95 -18.48 4.75
CA GLY A 49 -7.24 -18.31 4.10
C GLY A 49 -7.20 -17.88 2.64
N LEU A 50 -8.39 -17.78 2.07
CA LEU A 50 -8.61 -17.23 0.75
C LEU A 50 -8.61 -15.71 0.80
N PHE A 51 -7.99 -15.09 -0.20
CA PHE A 51 -8.21 -13.69 -0.47
C PHE A 51 -9.58 -13.49 -1.10
N SER A 52 -10.22 -12.37 -0.77
CA SER A 52 -11.42 -11.93 -1.51
C SER A 52 -11.06 -11.63 -2.97
N SER A 53 -11.92 -12.10 -3.87
CA SER A 53 -11.83 -11.85 -5.30
C SER A 53 -12.47 -10.50 -5.66
N PHE A 54 -11.78 -9.72 -6.51
CA PHE A 54 -12.24 -8.42 -7.00
C PHE A 54 -12.12 -8.38 -8.53
N PRO A 55 -13.22 -8.66 -9.26
CA PRO A 55 -13.27 -8.67 -10.72
C PRO A 55 -12.67 -7.41 -11.36
N GLY A 56 -11.73 -7.57 -12.30
CA GLY A 56 -11.15 -6.45 -13.05
C GLY A 56 -10.26 -5.51 -12.23
N ILE A 57 -9.84 -5.91 -11.03
CA ILE A 57 -8.92 -5.15 -10.18
C ILE A 57 -7.53 -5.76 -10.23
N ASP A 58 -6.50 -4.92 -10.37
CA ASP A 58 -5.12 -5.31 -10.13
C ASP A 58 -4.73 -4.99 -8.70
N ARG A 59 -3.95 -5.87 -8.08
CA ARG A 59 -3.46 -5.76 -6.70
C ARG A 59 -1.93 -5.78 -6.67
N THR A 60 -1.35 -4.98 -5.79
CA THR A 60 0.02 -5.16 -5.31
C THR A 60 0.03 -5.26 -3.80
N LEU A 61 0.76 -6.26 -3.29
CA LEU A 61 0.84 -6.58 -1.87
C LEU A 61 2.28 -6.44 -1.36
N SER A 62 2.46 -5.89 -0.17
CA SER A 62 3.77 -5.83 0.52
C SER A 62 3.61 -6.24 1.97
N ILE A 63 4.50 -7.07 2.52
CA ILE A 63 4.48 -7.36 3.96
C ILE A 63 5.13 -6.21 4.72
N LEU A 64 4.42 -5.66 5.69
CA LEU A 64 4.91 -4.61 6.59
C LEU A 64 5.50 -5.21 7.87
N GLU A 65 4.80 -6.18 8.46
CA GLU A 65 5.19 -6.82 9.72
C GLU A 65 4.90 -8.32 9.73
N GLY A 66 5.62 -9.05 10.59
CA GLY A 66 5.52 -10.50 10.75
C GLY A 66 6.48 -11.29 9.85
N ALA A 67 6.46 -12.61 9.99
CA ALA A 67 7.39 -13.52 9.29
C ALA A 67 7.10 -13.69 7.80
N GLY A 68 5.98 -13.14 7.31
CA GLY A 68 5.54 -13.26 5.92
C GLY A 68 4.50 -14.35 5.71
N MET A 69 4.09 -14.51 4.45
CA MET A 69 3.11 -15.52 4.04
C MET A 69 3.44 -16.08 2.67
N THR A 70 3.14 -17.36 2.47
CA THR A 70 3.20 -18.00 1.15
C THR A 70 1.89 -17.77 0.42
N LEU A 71 1.96 -17.08 -0.71
CA LEU A 71 0.85 -16.86 -1.62
C LEU A 71 0.78 -17.98 -2.66
N LEU A 72 -0.39 -18.60 -2.78
CA LEU A 72 -0.74 -19.55 -3.83
C LEU A 72 -1.69 -18.84 -4.78
N ILE A 73 -1.13 -18.25 -5.83
CA ILE A 73 -1.87 -17.57 -6.90
C ILE A 73 -2.04 -18.55 -8.04
N GLU A 74 -3.28 -18.81 -8.47
CA GLU A 74 -3.56 -19.74 -9.56
C GLU A 74 -2.75 -19.38 -10.82
N GLY A 75 -2.16 -20.40 -11.45
CA GLY A 75 -1.29 -20.25 -12.61
C GLY A 75 0.13 -19.76 -12.30
N ARG A 76 0.53 -19.62 -11.03
CA ARG A 76 1.88 -19.25 -10.61
C ARG A 76 2.45 -20.26 -9.60
N PRO A 77 3.79 -20.44 -9.52
CA PRO A 77 4.40 -21.20 -8.44
C PRO A 77 4.13 -20.51 -7.08
N PRO A 78 4.03 -21.28 -5.97
CA PRO A 78 3.92 -20.71 -4.63
C PRO A 78 5.05 -19.72 -4.36
N ARG A 79 4.72 -18.57 -3.75
CA ARG A 79 5.69 -17.51 -3.45
C ARG A 79 5.59 -17.12 -1.99
N LEU A 80 6.65 -17.38 -1.22
CA LEU A 80 6.84 -16.73 0.07
C LEU A 80 7.12 -15.25 -0.16
N LEU A 81 6.32 -14.40 0.49
CA LEU A 81 6.49 -12.96 0.53
C LEU A 81 6.78 -12.55 1.97
N THR A 82 7.87 -11.81 2.17
CA THR A 82 8.35 -11.31 3.46
C THR A 82 8.55 -9.80 3.42
N THR A 83 8.93 -9.20 4.55
CA THR A 83 9.24 -7.76 4.64
C THR A 83 10.48 -7.36 3.83
N ALA A 84 11.34 -8.33 3.47
CA ALA A 84 12.54 -8.11 2.66
C ALA A 84 12.26 -8.17 1.15
N ASP A 85 11.12 -8.72 0.74
CA ASP A 85 10.77 -8.85 -0.67
C ASP A 85 10.27 -7.52 -1.25
N ALA A 86 10.44 -7.39 -2.57
CA ALA A 86 9.78 -6.33 -3.32
C ALA A 86 8.25 -6.52 -3.32
N PRO A 87 7.46 -5.43 -3.48
CA PRO A 87 6.00 -5.53 -3.63
C PRO A 87 5.60 -6.51 -4.75
N LEU A 88 4.62 -7.37 -4.48
CA LEU A 88 4.17 -8.43 -5.39
C LEU A 88 2.85 -8.06 -6.06
N SER A 89 2.87 -7.90 -7.38
CA SER A 89 1.67 -7.59 -8.18
C SER A 89 0.99 -8.84 -8.74
N PHE A 90 -0.34 -8.90 -8.64
CA PHE A 90 -1.18 -9.94 -9.20
C PHE A 90 -2.63 -9.48 -9.43
N PRO A 91 -3.35 -10.09 -10.40
CA PRO A 91 -4.77 -9.86 -10.60
C PRO A 91 -5.57 -10.24 -9.35
N ALA A 92 -6.44 -9.36 -8.85
CA ALA A 92 -7.28 -9.63 -7.68
C ALA A 92 -8.50 -10.50 -8.01
N ASP A 93 -8.73 -10.79 -9.29
CA ASP A 93 -9.78 -11.66 -9.83
C ASP A 93 -9.33 -13.10 -10.08
N VAL A 94 -8.05 -13.42 -9.79
CA VAL A 94 -7.49 -14.77 -9.84
C VAL A 94 -7.52 -15.40 -8.45
N THR A 95 -7.93 -16.68 -8.38
CA THR A 95 -7.99 -17.44 -7.13
C THR A 95 -6.64 -17.39 -6.41
N THR A 96 -6.65 -16.85 -5.19
CA THR A 96 -5.45 -16.66 -4.38
C THR A 96 -5.71 -17.07 -2.94
N SER A 97 -4.83 -17.89 -2.38
CA SER A 97 -4.81 -18.21 -0.94
C SER A 97 -3.47 -17.86 -0.32
N ALA A 98 -3.46 -17.66 1.00
CA ALA A 98 -2.25 -17.47 1.77
C ALA A 98 -2.13 -18.48 2.91
N LYS A 99 -0.88 -18.86 3.16
CA LYS A 99 -0.46 -19.59 4.36
C LYS A 99 0.56 -18.76 5.12
N LEU A 100 0.29 -18.45 6.37
CA LEU A 100 1.19 -17.69 7.23
C LEU A 100 2.47 -18.49 7.49
N ALA A 101 3.62 -17.83 7.41
CA ALA A 101 4.90 -18.49 7.64
C ALA A 101 5.10 -18.79 9.13
N ASN A 102 4.81 -17.80 9.99
CA ASN A 102 4.86 -17.94 11.44
C ASN A 102 4.10 -16.77 12.11
N GLY A 103 2.89 -17.04 12.56
CA GLY A 103 2.04 -16.06 13.25
C GLY A 103 1.43 -15.00 12.32
N PRO A 104 0.69 -14.03 12.91
CA PRO A 104 0.01 -12.99 12.16
C PRO A 104 0.99 -12.06 11.44
N ILE A 105 0.51 -11.45 10.36
CA ILE A 105 1.22 -10.40 9.61
C ILE A 105 0.37 -9.14 9.48
N THR A 106 1.03 -8.05 9.13
CA THR A 106 0.39 -6.85 8.59
C THR A 106 0.90 -6.64 7.16
N ASP A 107 0.00 -6.46 6.20
CA ASP A 107 0.35 -6.12 4.82
C ASP A 107 -0.11 -4.71 4.41
N LEU A 108 0.50 -4.18 3.35
CA LEU A 108 0.03 -3.04 2.57
C LEU A 108 -0.55 -3.57 1.26
N ASN A 109 -1.76 -3.15 0.95
CA ASN A 109 -2.52 -3.58 -0.20
C ASN A 109 -2.91 -2.37 -1.05
N VAL A 110 -2.44 -2.35 -2.29
CA VAL A 110 -2.75 -1.31 -3.30
C VAL A 110 -3.56 -1.95 -4.40
N MET A 111 -4.73 -1.40 -4.69
CA MET A 111 -5.66 -1.95 -5.67
C MET A 111 -6.09 -0.87 -6.66
N THR A 112 -6.15 -1.19 -7.96
CA THR A 112 -6.63 -0.28 -9.02
C THR A 112 -7.53 -0.99 -10.02
N ARG A 113 -8.53 -0.28 -10.54
CA ARG A 113 -9.38 -0.76 -11.63
C ARG A 113 -8.60 -0.86 -12.94
N ARG A 114 -8.35 -2.09 -13.39
CA ARG A 114 -7.46 -2.43 -14.52
C ARG A 114 -7.84 -1.74 -15.83
N GLN A 115 -9.13 -1.53 -16.08
CA GLN A 115 -9.62 -0.93 -17.33
C GLN A 115 -9.27 0.54 -17.48
N SER A 116 -9.11 1.28 -16.37
CA SER A 116 -8.91 2.73 -16.39
C SER A 116 -7.58 3.16 -15.79
N LEU A 117 -6.99 2.35 -14.91
CA LEU A 117 -5.83 2.71 -14.12
C LEU A 117 -4.78 1.60 -14.08
N ARG A 118 -3.53 2.02 -13.86
CA ARG A 118 -2.40 1.18 -13.48
C ARG A 118 -1.73 1.77 -12.24
N HIS A 119 -1.09 0.93 -11.45
CA HIS A 119 -0.25 1.38 -10.35
C HIS A 119 1.15 0.75 -10.38
N ARG A 120 2.09 1.44 -9.76
CA ARG A 120 3.42 0.93 -9.42
C ARG A 120 3.68 1.19 -7.94
N VAL A 121 4.13 0.17 -7.22
CA VAL A 121 4.53 0.29 -5.81
C VAL A 121 6.04 0.06 -5.72
N ARG A 122 6.74 0.95 -5.04
CA ARG A 122 8.17 0.82 -4.74
C ARG A 122 8.40 1.03 -3.27
N LYS A 123 9.26 0.18 -2.70
CA LYS A 123 9.80 0.35 -1.36
C LYS A 123 11.03 1.24 -1.45
N LEU A 124 11.06 2.33 -0.68
CA LEU A 124 12.17 3.30 -0.64
C LEU A 124 12.75 3.35 0.76
N HIS A 125 14.08 3.34 0.83
CA HIS A 125 14.82 3.73 2.01
C HIS A 125 15.17 5.21 1.90
N VAL A 126 14.91 5.97 2.95
CA VAL A 126 15.20 7.40 3.02
C VAL A 126 16.08 7.66 4.23
N ASP A 127 17.37 7.89 3.99
CA ASP A 127 18.39 8.22 5.00
C ASP A 127 19.14 9.52 4.64
N HIS A 128 18.79 10.13 3.51
CA HIS A 128 19.29 11.42 3.05
C HIS A 128 18.21 12.14 2.23
N SER A 129 18.49 13.39 1.87
CA SER A 129 17.64 14.17 0.97
C SER A 129 17.73 13.63 -0.46
N GLN A 130 16.60 13.26 -1.05
CA GLN A 130 16.51 12.75 -2.41
C GLN A 130 15.29 13.31 -3.16
N PRO A 131 15.46 13.78 -4.41
CA PRO A 131 14.35 14.25 -5.22
C PRO A 131 13.58 13.08 -5.84
N ILE A 132 12.25 13.22 -5.89
CA ILE A 132 11.33 12.33 -6.59
C ILE A 132 10.52 13.18 -7.56
N THR A 133 10.54 12.80 -8.84
CA THR A 133 9.65 13.35 -9.85
C THR A 133 8.65 12.27 -10.25
N SER A 134 7.36 12.60 -10.18
CA SER A 134 6.29 11.73 -10.65
C SER A 134 5.34 12.49 -11.57
N HIS A 135 5.03 11.86 -12.70
CA HIS A 135 4.00 12.31 -13.64
C HIS A 135 2.70 11.51 -13.50
N ALA A 136 2.62 10.63 -12.50
CA ALA A 136 1.44 9.85 -12.21
C ALA A 136 0.28 10.76 -11.79
N ARG A 137 -0.95 10.40 -12.16
CA ARG A 137 -2.16 11.13 -11.78
C ARG A 137 -2.26 11.32 -10.27
N GLU A 138 -1.90 10.29 -9.50
CA GLU A 138 -1.73 10.37 -8.06
C GLU A 138 -0.36 9.79 -7.67
N LEU A 139 0.32 10.49 -6.78
CA LEU A 139 1.51 10.05 -6.06
C LEU A 139 1.14 9.89 -4.59
N ILE A 140 1.22 8.67 -4.08
CA ILE A 140 0.92 8.35 -2.69
C ILE A 140 2.21 7.90 -1.99
N LEU A 141 2.52 8.52 -0.87
CA LEU A 141 3.70 8.24 -0.05
C LEU A 141 3.21 7.76 1.30
N PHE A 142 3.36 6.47 1.59
CA PHE A 142 3.05 5.86 2.88
C PHE A 142 4.33 5.67 3.67
N CYS A 143 4.49 6.37 4.79
CA CYS A 143 5.64 6.20 5.68
C CYS A 143 5.42 4.95 6.53
N HIS A 144 6.07 3.84 6.22
CA HIS A 144 5.92 2.62 7.03
C HIS A 144 6.67 2.74 8.36
N ARG A 145 7.93 3.20 8.34
CA ARG A 145 8.77 3.34 9.54
C ARG A 145 9.56 4.63 9.52
N GLY A 146 9.81 5.17 10.72
CA GLY A 146 10.60 6.38 10.91
C GLY A 146 9.78 7.65 10.73
N SER A 147 10.41 8.67 10.16
CA SER A 147 9.82 9.98 9.96
C SER A 147 10.45 10.62 8.72
N VAL A 148 9.63 10.98 7.74
CA VAL A 148 10.08 11.59 6.47
C VAL A 148 9.44 12.95 6.29
N THR A 149 10.25 13.93 5.91
CA THR A 149 9.80 15.26 5.51
C THR A 149 9.70 15.32 3.99
N LEU A 150 8.57 15.80 3.51
CA LEU A 150 8.29 16.08 2.11
C LEU A 150 8.41 17.58 1.92
N SER A 151 9.05 18.01 0.85
CA SER A 151 9.10 19.41 0.43
C SER A 151 8.74 19.52 -1.05
N THR A 152 7.76 20.37 -1.37
CA THR A 152 7.36 20.66 -2.74
C THR A 152 6.75 22.06 -2.83
N GLU A 153 7.06 22.80 -3.90
CA GLU A 153 6.51 24.13 -4.16
C GLU A 153 6.61 25.11 -2.97
N GLY A 154 7.69 25.02 -2.19
CA GLY A 154 7.92 25.84 -0.99
C GLY A 154 7.08 25.45 0.24
N VAL A 155 6.28 24.38 0.14
CA VAL A 155 5.51 23.80 1.25
C VAL A 155 6.20 22.52 1.74
N SER A 156 6.33 22.38 3.06
CA SER A 156 6.83 21.17 3.69
C SER A 156 5.80 20.52 4.61
N ALA A 157 5.87 19.19 4.72
CA ALA A 157 5.10 18.42 5.68
C ALA A 157 5.89 17.20 6.14
N THR A 158 5.75 16.82 7.40
CA THR A 158 6.36 15.60 7.94
C THR A 158 5.31 14.50 8.07
N LEU A 159 5.65 13.31 7.56
CA LEU A 159 4.95 12.06 7.82
C LEU A 159 5.68 11.32 8.92
N HIS A 160 4.96 10.97 9.98
CA HIS A 160 5.44 10.00 10.96
C HIS A 160 5.07 8.58 10.52
N ALA A 161 5.52 7.59 11.28
CA ALA A 161 5.18 6.20 11.02
C ALA A 161 3.66 6.02 10.83
N LEU A 162 3.32 5.29 9.77
CA LEU A 162 2.00 5.02 9.24
C LEU A 162 1.24 6.21 8.64
N ASP A 163 1.77 7.44 8.66
CA ASP A 163 1.14 8.56 7.96
C ASP A 163 1.28 8.42 6.43
N THR A 164 0.37 9.06 5.70
CA THR A 164 0.34 9.03 4.23
C THR A 164 0.21 10.45 3.66
N ALA A 165 0.95 10.75 2.59
CA ALA A 165 0.70 11.89 1.74
C ALA A 165 0.11 11.47 0.40
N VAL A 166 -0.88 12.22 -0.09
CA VAL A 166 -1.42 12.10 -1.45
C VAL A 166 -1.13 13.41 -2.19
N LEU A 167 -0.47 13.30 -3.34
CA LEU A 167 -0.06 14.41 -4.19
C LEU A 167 -0.50 14.12 -5.63
N GLN A 168 -0.74 15.19 -6.38
CA GLN A 168 -0.93 15.13 -7.84
C GLN A 168 0.45 15.22 -8.53
N PRO A 169 0.57 15.15 -9.88
CA PRO A 169 1.87 15.22 -10.56
C PRO A 169 2.74 16.34 -10.01
N VAL A 170 3.94 16.00 -9.53
CA VAL A 170 4.76 16.93 -8.75
C VAL A 170 6.21 16.49 -8.69
N ALA A 171 7.10 17.47 -8.55
CA ALA A 171 8.45 17.26 -8.04
C ALA A 171 8.45 17.44 -6.51
N VAL A 172 8.82 16.41 -5.77
CA VAL A 172 8.87 16.41 -4.30
C VAL A 172 10.24 15.93 -3.84
N THR A 173 10.81 16.62 -2.87
CA THR A 173 12.02 16.16 -2.18
C THR A 173 11.62 15.43 -0.92
N LEU A 174 12.15 14.22 -0.73
CA LEU A 174 12.05 13.50 0.54
C LEU A 174 13.35 13.65 1.31
N SER A 175 13.27 13.89 2.61
CA SER A 175 14.42 13.90 3.50
C SER A 175 14.05 13.27 4.84
N ALA A 176 14.98 12.57 5.46
CA ALA A 176 14.81 12.01 6.79
C ALA A 176 16.11 12.18 7.59
N ASP A 177 15.99 12.53 8.87
CA ASP A 177 17.13 12.63 9.79
C ASP A 177 17.56 11.25 10.30
N ILE A 178 16.63 10.29 10.26
CA ILE A 178 16.86 8.88 10.57
C ILE A 178 16.41 8.03 9.38
N ALA A 179 17.13 6.93 9.17
CA ALA A 179 16.78 5.90 8.21
C ALA A 179 15.29 5.52 8.32
N SER A 180 14.51 5.86 7.30
CA SER A 180 13.06 5.72 7.24
C SER A 180 12.67 4.85 6.05
N GLU A 181 11.56 4.14 6.18
CA GLU A 181 11.05 3.26 5.14
C GLU A 181 9.71 3.79 4.63
N VAL A 182 9.64 4.04 3.32
CA VAL A 182 8.50 4.66 2.67
C VAL A 182 8.08 3.82 1.47
N PHE A 183 6.77 3.63 1.31
CA PHE A 183 6.20 3.08 0.08
C PHE A 183 5.78 4.23 -0.83
N LEU A 184 6.39 4.29 -2.01
CA LEU A 184 6.02 5.19 -3.09
C LEU A 184 5.06 4.45 -4.03
N ILE A 185 3.85 4.96 -4.15
CA ILE A 185 2.78 4.40 -4.97
C ILE A 185 2.42 5.43 -6.04
N GLU A 186 2.53 5.04 -7.30
CA GLU A 186 2.22 5.88 -8.45
C GLU A 186 1.00 5.31 -9.15
N ILE A 187 -0.07 6.09 -9.30
CA ILE A 187 -1.30 5.69 -10.00
C ILE A 187 -1.46 6.53 -11.25
N SER A 188 -1.54 5.87 -12.40
CA SER A 188 -1.63 6.50 -13.73
C SER A 188 -2.82 5.94 -14.50
N SER A 189 -3.24 6.63 -15.56
CA SER A 189 -4.18 6.08 -16.53
C SER A 189 -3.60 4.82 -17.18
N ALA A 190 -4.48 3.88 -17.55
CA ALA A 190 -4.10 2.60 -18.17
C ALA A 190 -3.60 2.70 -19.62
#